data_AF-A0A2V9LVN6-F1
#
_entry.id   AF-A0A2V9LVN6-F1
#
_cell.length_a   1.000
_cell.length_b   1.000
_cell.length_c   1.000
_cell.angle_alpha   90.00
_cell.angle_beta   90.00
_cell.angle_gamma   90.00
#
_symmetry.space_group_name_H-M   'P 1'
#
loop_
_entity.id
_entity.type
_entity.pdbx_description
1 polymer ?
#
loop_
_entity_poly.entity_id
_entity_poly.type
_entity_poly.pdbx_seq_one_letter_code
_entity_poly.pdbx_strand_id
1 'polypeptide(L)'
;MNASRLATLERGVWPREKQKAALASVLAALLLVTLKLVVGVATRSLGILSEAAHSGLDLVAATVTLVSVRVADKPADPSHPFGHGKVEHLSGFIEAALLMLTCAWIVVEAGRRLFFLEVHVEPSLWAFGVMFISLTLDTFRSRALFRVARKYNSQALEADALHFLTDVYSSSVVILGLVFVTIAEQRKIPWLLDADPLAALVVAGIIVYISLRLGKRTVDALVDAAPEGTTLRIEEAARSVPGVLRPERVRVRQSGGRVFADLHLILQSNTSLEHAQAVMNVVEANVHKDFPTADVVIHASPQTPDSRDLVERVRAVAHRSNFQVHDVRALEFKGKINVSMDLELDPALTLKAAHDEASRLEGQIKAEVPEVSEVNIHVEPRPTQLESGDEAQSAQTAMERELLGIARETPGLVDCHAVEVHQVGTSVVVSLHATLDPDLLLTRVHDITEDLELRFRRSFPQISKVNIHAEPGDPG
;
A
#
# COMPACT_ATOMS: atom_id res chain seq x y z
N MET A 1 -13.74 -10.27 4.07
CA MET A 1 -13.49 -10.69 2.67
C MET A 1 -12.58 -11.93 2.71
N ASN A 2 -12.99 -13.07 2.14
CA ASN A 2 -12.39 -14.39 2.44
C ASN A 2 -10.95 -14.54 1.90
N ALA A 3 -9.99 -14.91 2.75
CA ALA A 3 -8.58 -15.16 2.43
C ALA A 3 -8.37 -16.19 1.29
N SER A 4 -9.34 -17.07 1.07
CA SER A 4 -9.34 -18.05 -0.02
C SER A 4 -9.57 -17.44 -1.42
N ARG A 5 -10.23 -16.28 -1.53
CA ARG A 5 -10.41 -15.56 -2.82
C ARG A 5 -9.17 -14.79 -3.25
N LEU A 6 -8.40 -14.25 -2.30
CA LEU A 6 -7.10 -13.63 -2.60
C LEU A 6 -6.12 -14.70 -3.11
N ALA A 7 -6.05 -15.86 -2.45
CA ALA A 7 -5.18 -16.98 -2.84
C ALA A 7 -5.55 -17.66 -4.18
N THR A 8 -6.74 -17.39 -4.74
CA THR A 8 -7.16 -17.89 -6.07
C THR A 8 -6.90 -16.88 -7.18
N LEU A 9 -6.89 -15.58 -6.89
CA LEU A 9 -6.37 -14.55 -7.81
C LEU A 9 -4.84 -14.61 -7.92
N GLU A 10 -4.14 -15.07 -6.88
CA GLU A 10 -2.67 -15.20 -6.85
C GLU A 10 -2.06 -16.29 -7.76
N ARG A 11 -2.83 -17.28 -8.25
CA ARG A 11 -2.25 -18.53 -8.82
C ARG A 11 -2.40 -18.75 -10.33
N GLY A 12 -3.01 -17.83 -11.09
CA GLY A 12 -3.54 -18.20 -12.41
C GLY A 12 -2.62 -18.07 -13.63
N VAL A 13 -2.05 -16.89 -13.88
CA VAL A 13 -1.70 -16.52 -15.28
C VAL A 13 -0.28 -15.96 -15.44
N TRP A 14 0.29 -15.31 -14.43
CA TRP A 14 1.55 -14.55 -14.56
C TRP A 14 2.86 -15.36 -14.53
N PRO A 15 3.03 -16.40 -13.69
CA PRO A 15 4.32 -17.10 -13.56
C PRO A 15 4.78 -17.75 -14.86
N ARG A 16 3.83 -18.18 -15.69
CA ARG A 16 4.11 -18.96 -16.89
C ARG A 16 4.78 -18.13 -17.98
N GLU A 17 4.46 -16.85 -18.14
CA GLU A 17 5.06 -16.04 -19.20
C GLU A 17 6.53 -15.71 -18.90
N LYS A 18 6.86 -15.29 -17.66
CA LYS A 18 8.25 -15.04 -17.23
C LYS A 18 9.12 -16.28 -17.41
N GLN A 19 8.65 -17.43 -16.92
CA GLN A 19 9.39 -18.69 -17.01
C GLN A 19 9.54 -19.18 -18.45
N LYS A 20 8.53 -18.99 -19.31
CA LYS A 20 8.64 -19.31 -20.75
C LYS A 20 9.67 -18.43 -21.45
N ALA A 21 9.70 -17.13 -21.14
CA ALA A 21 10.68 -16.21 -21.71
C ALA A 21 12.11 -16.57 -21.28
N ALA A 22 12.33 -16.83 -19.99
CA ALA A 22 13.62 -17.29 -19.49
C ALA A 22 14.04 -18.65 -20.08
N LEU A 23 13.10 -19.59 -20.20
CA LEU A 23 13.38 -20.90 -20.82
C LEU A 23 13.76 -20.76 -22.30
N ALA A 24 13.05 -19.91 -23.04
CA ALA A 24 13.37 -19.61 -24.44
C ALA A 24 14.77 -18.96 -24.56
N SER A 25 15.14 -18.07 -23.62
CA SER A 25 16.48 -17.48 -23.53
C SER A 25 17.56 -18.55 -23.37
N VAL A 26 17.37 -19.50 -22.42
CA VAL A 26 18.29 -20.63 -22.18
C VAL A 26 18.40 -21.54 -23.41
N LEU A 27 17.29 -21.87 -24.07
CA LEU A 27 17.30 -22.71 -25.27
C LEU A 27 18.03 -22.03 -26.43
N ALA A 28 17.85 -20.72 -26.61
CA ALA A 28 18.58 -19.95 -27.61
C ALA A 28 20.09 -19.88 -27.30
N ALA A 29 20.47 -19.65 -26.04
CA ALA A 29 21.86 -19.67 -25.60
C ALA A 29 22.51 -21.03 -25.87
N LEU A 30 21.83 -22.12 -25.52
CA LEU A 30 22.31 -23.48 -25.75
C LEU A 30 22.51 -23.77 -27.24
N LEU A 31 21.57 -23.33 -28.08
CA LEU A 31 21.67 -23.46 -29.53
C LEU A 31 22.90 -22.71 -30.06
N LEU A 32 23.12 -21.47 -29.62
CA LEU A 32 24.26 -20.65 -30.04
C LEU A 32 25.60 -21.24 -29.63
N VAL A 33 25.74 -21.68 -28.38
CA VAL A 33 26.95 -22.34 -27.88
C VAL A 33 27.25 -23.59 -28.70
N THR A 34 26.24 -24.43 -28.94
CA THR A 34 26.41 -25.67 -29.70
C THR A 34 26.83 -25.37 -31.14
N LEU A 35 26.18 -24.40 -31.80
CA LEU A 35 26.51 -23.98 -33.15
C LEU A 35 27.95 -23.45 -33.24
N LYS A 36 28.34 -22.52 -32.35
CA LYS A 36 29.68 -21.94 -32.30
C LYS A 36 30.74 -23.01 -32.03
N LEU A 37 30.48 -23.95 -31.12
CA LEU A 37 31.41 -25.04 -30.80
C LEU A 37 31.60 -26.00 -31.97
N VAL A 38 30.51 -26.43 -32.64
CA VAL A 38 30.58 -27.32 -33.81
C VAL A 38 31.37 -26.67 -34.93
N VAL A 39 31.07 -25.41 -35.27
CA VAL A 39 31.79 -24.68 -36.33
C VAL A 39 33.24 -24.42 -35.92
N GLY A 40 33.50 -24.05 -34.67
CA GLY A 40 34.86 -23.80 -34.17
C GLY A 40 35.75 -25.04 -34.24
N VAL A 41 35.24 -26.21 -33.85
CA VAL A 41 35.98 -27.48 -33.96
C VAL A 41 36.15 -27.91 -35.42
N ALA A 42 35.09 -27.82 -36.23
CA ALA A 42 35.13 -28.23 -37.64
C ALA A 42 36.09 -27.37 -38.47
N THR A 43 36.14 -26.06 -38.20
CA THR A 43 37.05 -25.12 -38.87
C THR A 43 38.42 -25.03 -38.22
N ARG A 44 38.62 -25.66 -37.05
CA ARG A 44 39.82 -25.52 -36.19
C ARG A 44 40.15 -24.04 -35.88
N SER A 45 39.12 -23.19 -35.80
CA SER A 45 39.27 -21.76 -35.56
C SER A 45 39.32 -21.47 -34.06
N LEU A 46 40.49 -21.04 -33.58
CA LEU A 46 40.67 -20.60 -32.19
C LEU A 46 39.78 -19.40 -31.84
N GLY A 47 39.52 -18.49 -32.81
CA GLY A 47 38.65 -17.33 -32.61
C GLY A 47 37.19 -17.73 -32.36
N ILE A 48 36.66 -18.66 -33.18
CA ILE A 48 35.28 -19.16 -32.99
C ILE A 48 35.16 -19.99 -31.71
N LEU A 49 36.20 -20.72 -31.32
CA LEU A 49 36.22 -21.45 -30.05
C LEU A 49 36.23 -20.52 -28.83
N SER A 50 36.95 -19.40 -28.90
CA SER A 50 36.92 -18.35 -27.86
C SER A 50 35.54 -17.72 -27.74
N GLU A 51 34.89 -17.44 -28.87
CA GLU A 51 33.52 -16.90 -28.92
C GLU A 51 32.48 -17.91 -28.42
N ALA A 52 32.70 -19.21 -28.66
CA ALA A 52 31.88 -20.28 -28.08
C ALA A 52 32.01 -20.34 -26.55
N ALA A 53 33.21 -20.13 -26.01
CA ALA A 53 33.44 -20.08 -24.56
C ALA A 53 32.73 -18.87 -23.92
N HIS A 54 32.75 -17.72 -24.59
CA HIS A 54 32.01 -16.52 -24.16
C HIS A 54 30.50 -16.79 -24.12
N SER A 55 29.92 -17.34 -25.20
CA SER A 55 28.51 -17.76 -25.18
C SER A 55 28.19 -18.86 -24.15
N GLY A 56 29.19 -19.63 -23.73
CA GLY A 56 29.06 -20.55 -22.61
C GLY A 56 28.77 -19.84 -21.28
N LEU A 57 29.43 -18.70 -21.03
CA LEU A 57 29.13 -17.85 -19.87
C LEU A 57 27.73 -17.24 -19.98
N ASP A 58 27.29 -16.87 -21.18
CA ASP A 58 25.93 -16.37 -21.44
C ASP A 58 24.86 -17.42 -21.15
N LEU A 59 25.13 -18.69 -21.49
CA LEU A 59 24.26 -19.81 -21.15
C LEU A 59 24.16 -20.00 -19.64
N VAL A 60 25.28 -19.83 -18.91
CA VAL A 60 25.29 -19.88 -17.44
C VAL A 60 24.45 -18.73 -16.87
N ALA A 61 24.64 -17.49 -17.35
CA ALA A 61 23.86 -16.33 -16.93
C ALA A 61 22.36 -16.53 -17.15
N ALA A 62 21.94 -16.93 -18.36
CA ALA A 62 20.54 -17.18 -18.68
C ALA A 62 19.93 -18.32 -17.83
N THR A 63 20.75 -19.33 -17.47
CA THR A 63 20.33 -20.41 -16.58
C THR A 63 20.11 -19.90 -15.16
N VAL A 64 21.00 -19.04 -14.65
CA VAL A 64 20.82 -18.35 -13.37
C VAL A 64 19.53 -17.54 -13.39
N THR A 65 19.26 -16.76 -14.43
CA THR A 65 18.01 -16.02 -14.59
C THR A 65 16.78 -16.94 -14.54
N LEU A 66 16.80 -18.07 -15.26
CA LEU A 66 15.70 -19.04 -15.26
C LEU A 66 15.45 -19.64 -13.88
N VAL A 67 16.51 -20.03 -13.16
CA VAL A 67 16.40 -20.56 -11.80
C VAL A 67 15.86 -19.49 -10.86
N SER A 68 16.39 -18.26 -10.94
CA SER A 68 15.98 -17.14 -10.11
C SER A 68 14.51 -16.78 -10.29
N VAL A 69 14.02 -16.69 -11.54
CA VAL A 69 12.61 -16.46 -11.84
C VAL A 69 11.72 -17.59 -11.28
N ARG A 70 12.14 -18.85 -11.45
CA ARG A 70 11.38 -20.00 -10.90
C ARG A 70 11.33 -20.00 -9.38
N VAL A 71 12.41 -19.59 -8.71
CA VAL A 71 12.46 -19.50 -7.25
C VAL A 71 11.66 -18.30 -6.77
N ALA A 72 11.78 -17.14 -7.41
CA ALA A 72 11.06 -15.92 -7.02
C ALA A 72 9.55 -16.01 -7.20
N ASP A 73 9.08 -16.81 -8.16
CA ASP A 73 7.65 -17.09 -8.38
C ASP A 73 7.06 -18.06 -7.33
N LYS A 74 7.87 -18.62 -6.42
CA LYS A 74 7.34 -19.44 -5.33
C LYS A 74 6.55 -18.57 -4.34
N PRO A 75 5.39 -19.06 -3.85
CA PRO A 75 4.63 -18.35 -2.83
C PRO A 75 5.43 -18.23 -1.52
N ALA A 76 4.92 -17.42 -0.60
CA ALA A 76 5.44 -17.34 0.76
C ALA A 76 5.40 -18.71 1.47
N ASP A 77 6.43 -18.98 2.27
CA ASP A 77 6.53 -20.18 3.10
C ASP A 77 7.00 -19.80 4.52
N PRO A 78 7.00 -20.74 5.49
CA PRO A 78 7.37 -20.41 6.88
C PRO A 78 8.80 -19.86 7.05
N SER A 79 9.73 -20.22 6.17
CA SER A 79 11.10 -19.68 6.16
C SER A 79 11.23 -18.34 5.42
N HIS A 80 10.31 -18.06 4.51
CA HIS A 80 10.23 -16.83 3.72
C HIS A 80 8.80 -16.26 3.73
N PRO A 81 8.37 -15.62 4.85
CA PRO A 81 6.99 -15.14 5.01
C PRO A 81 6.59 -14.05 4.01
N PHE A 82 7.56 -13.31 3.47
CA PHE A 82 7.35 -12.28 2.42
C PHE A 82 7.54 -12.83 1.00
N GLY A 83 7.72 -14.15 0.86
CA GLY A 83 8.00 -14.80 -0.42
C GLY A 83 9.46 -14.69 -0.86
N HIS A 84 9.70 -15.13 -2.10
CA HIS A 84 11.04 -15.33 -2.65
C HIS A 84 11.44 -14.25 -3.68
N GLY A 85 10.67 -13.17 -3.80
CA GLY A 85 10.86 -12.13 -4.82
C GLY A 85 12.27 -11.53 -4.86
N LYS A 86 12.95 -11.41 -3.71
CA LYS A 86 14.33 -10.90 -3.62
C LYS A 86 15.36 -11.73 -4.39
N VAL A 87 15.07 -12.99 -4.71
CA VAL A 87 15.97 -13.83 -5.52
C VAL A 87 16.11 -13.28 -6.94
N GLU A 88 15.08 -12.64 -7.51
CA GLU A 88 15.21 -11.95 -8.81
C GLU A 88 16.18 -10.77 -8.73
N HIS A 89 16.14 -10.00 -7.64
CA HIS A 89 17.10 -8.91 -7.41
C HIS A 89 18.51 -9.48 -7.28
N LEU A 90 18.70 -10.54 -6.50
CA LEU A 90 20.02 -11.18 -6.39
C LEU A 90 20.58 -11.64 -7.74
N SER A 91 19.74 -12.22 -8.61
CA SER A 91 20.11 -12.59 -9.99
C SER A 91 20.59 -11.39 -10.79
N GLY A 92 19.80 -10.31 -10.80
CA GLY A 92 20.15 -9.10 -11.54
C GLY A 92 21.45 -8.45 -11.03
N PHE A 93 21.79 -8.65 -9.76
CA PHE A 93 23.04 -8.14 -9.18
C PHE A 93 24.24 -8.97 -9.66
N ILE A 94 24.09 -10.30 -9.66
CA ILE A 94 25.09 -11.23 -10.20
C ILE A 94 25.32 -10.94 -11.69
N GLU A 95 24.25 -10.77 -12.47
CA GLU A 95 24.31 -10.45 -13.90
C GLU A 95 24.98 -9.09 -14.15
N ALA A 96 24.64 -8.06 -13.39
CA ALA A 96 25.32 -6.76 -13.47
C ALA A 96 26.82 -6.86 -13.13
N ALA A 97 27.19 -7.70 -12.16
CA ALA A 97 28.59 -7.95 -11.80
C ALA A 97 29.34 -8.70 -12.91
N LEU A 98 28.73 -9.74 -13.50
CA LEU A 98 29.29 -10.47 -14.64
C LEU A 98 29.51 -9.53 -15.83
N LEU A 99 28.51 -8.69 -16.15
CA LEU A 99 28.62 -7.70 -17.21
C LEU A 99 29.74 -6.68 -16.95
N MET A 100 29.92 -6.25 -15.70
CA MET A 100 31.02 -5.37 -15.30
C MET A 100 32.39 -6.04 -15.50
N LEU A 101 32.52 -7.32 -15.15
CA LEU A 101 33.74 -8.11 -15.37
C LEU A 101 34.05 -8.24 -16.87
N THR A 102 33.03 -8.52 -17.69
CA THR A 102 33.16 -8.57 -19.15
C THR A 102 33.61 -7.22 -19.72
N CYS A 103 33.05 -6.11 -19.23
CA CYS A 103 33.49 -4.77 -19.64
C CYS A 103 34.93 -4.47 -19.26
N ALA A 104 35.33 -4.81 -18.03
CA ALA A 104 36.70 -4.63 -17.58
C ALA A 104 37.68 -5.42 -18.46
N TRP A 105 37.32 -6.66 -18.82
CA TRP A 105 38.08 -7.47 -19.76
C TRP A 105 38.19 -6.81 -21.14
N ILE A 106 37.08 -6.32 -21.71
CA ILE A 106 37.05 -5.64 -23.01
C ILE A 106 37.94 -4.39 -22.99
N VAL A 107 37.88 -3.57 -21.93
CA VAL A 107 38.70 -2.37 -21.79
C VAL A 107 40.20 -2.72 -21.76
N VAL A 108 40.57 -3.75 -21.00
CA VAL A 108 41.96 -4.24 -20.96
C VAL A 108 42.42 -4.73 -22.33
N GLU A 109 41.60 -5.53 -23.01
CA GLU A 109 41.92 -6.08 -24.33
C GLU A 109 42.00 -4.99 -25.41
N ALA A 110 41.04 -4.06 -25.45
CA ALA A 110 41.04 -2.92 -26.35
C ALA A 110 42.26 -2.01 -26.12
N GLY A 111 42.63 -1.77 -24.86
CA GLY A 111 43.86 -1.07 -24.51
C GLY A 111 45.11 -1.80 -24.99
N ARG A 112 45.19 -3.12 -24.80
CA ARG A 112 46.32 -3.92 -25.30
C ARG A 112 46.43 -3.87 -26.83
N ARG A 113 45.31 -3.90 -27.55
CA ARG A 113 45.31 -3.78 -29.02
C ARG A 113 45.75 -2.40 -29.49
N LEU A 114 45.30 -1.34 -28.82
CA LEU A 114 45.69 0.04 -29.14
C LEU A 114 47.19 0.30 -28.94
N PHE A 115 47.83 -0.36 -27.96
CA PHE A 115 49.23 -0.09 -27.61
C PHE A 115 50.25 -1.18 -28.01
N PHE A 116 49.83 -2.42 -28.28
CA PHE A 116 50.78 -3.55 -28.36
C PHE A 116 50.54 -4.62 -29.46
N LEU A 117 49.42 -4.69 -30.18
CA LEU A 117 49.15 -5.81 -31.12
C LEU A 117 48.41 -5.42 -32.42
N GLU A 118 48.98 -5.80 -33.57
CA GLU A 118 48.27 -5.96 -34.85
C GLU A 118 47.71 -7.39 -34.93
N VAL A 119 46.39 -7.56 -34.71
CA VAL A 119 45.74 -8.87 -34.86
C VAL A 119 45.30 -9.05 -36.32
N HIS A 120 45.97 -9.94 -37.04
CA HIS A 120 45.49 -10.43 -38.34
C HIS A 120 44.35 -11.42 -38.09
N VAL A 121 43.11 -10.94 -38.20
CA VAL A 121 41.93 -11.83 -38.23
C VAL A 121 41.82 -12.38 -39.63
N GLU A 122 42.13 -13.66 -39.85
CA GLU A 122 41.84 -14.29 -41.15
C GLU A 122 40.32 -14.48 -41.29
N PRO A 123 39.67 -13.78 -42.23
CA PRO A 123 38.22 -13.80 -42.36
C PRO A 123 37.77 -15.10 -43.03
N SER A 124 37.29 -16.06 -42.24
CA SER A 124 36.56 -17.22 -42.76
C SER A 124 35.09 -16.83 -43.00
N LEU A 125 34.56 -17.10 -44.19
CA LEU A 125 33.13 -16.91 -44.53
C LEU A 125 32.20 -17.59 -43.50
N TRP A 126 32.64 -18.70 -42.90
CA TRP A 126 31.92 -19.41 -41.84
C TRP A 126 31.85 -18.61 -40.53
N ALA A 127 32.91 -17.86 -40.18
CA ALA A 127 32.93 -17.01 -38.99
C ALA A 127 31.92 -15.87 -39.10
N PHE A 128 31.84 -15.22 -40.27
CA PHE A 128 30.83 -14.18 -40.54
C PHE A 128 29.40 -14.71 -40.46
N GLY A 129 29.14 -15.88 -41.04
CA GLY A 129 27.82 -16.52 -40.97
C GLY A 129 27.37 -16.79 -39.54
N VAL A 130 28.26 -17.35 -38.71
CA VAL A 130 27.96 -17.65 -37.30
C VAL A 130 27.78 -16.37 -36.47
N MET A 131 28.62 -15.35 -36.66
CA MET A 131 28.46 -14.07 -35.96
C MET A 131 27.14 -13.37 -36.34
N PHE A 132 26.76 -13.40 -37.61
CA PHE A 132 25.50 -12.80 -38.07
C PHE A 132 24.27 -13.53 -37.48
N ILE A 133 24.32 -14.86 -37.40
CA ILE A 133 23.28 -15.67 -36.74
C ILE A 133 23.21 -15.33 -35.24
N SER A 134 24.36 -15.22 -34.55
CA SER A 134 24.41 -14.81 -33.14
C SER A 134 23.75 -13.45 -32.94
N LEU A 135 24.21 -12.44 -33.68
CA LEU A 135 23.68 -11.07 -33.62
C LEU A 135 22.15 -11.03 -33.81
N THR A 136 21.65 -11.80 -34.77
CA THR A 136 20.21 -11.89 -35.05
C THR A 136 19.45 -12.52 -33.88
N LEU A 137 19.91 -13.67 -33.38
CA LEU A 137 19.27 -14.38 -32.27
C LEU A 137 19.31 -13.56 -30.97
N ASP A 138 20.44 -12.92 -30.66
CA ASP A 138 20.61 -12.07 -29.48
C ASP A 138 19.70 -10.85 -29.52
N THR A 139 19.53 -10.27 -30.70
CA THR A 139 18.59 -9.16 -30.92
C THR A 139 17.14 -9.57 -30.69
N PHE A 140 16.71 -10.74 -31.19
CA PHE A 140 15.36 -11.24 -30.95
C PHE A 140 15.13 -11.60 -29.48
N ARG A 141 16.13 -12.25 -28.86
CA ARG A 141 16.13 -12.65 -27.44
C ARG A 141 16.01 -11.45 -26.52
N SER A 142 16.88 -10.45 -26.68
CA SER A 142 16.86 -9.22 -25.88
C SER A 142 15.51 -8.51 -25.98
N ARG A 143 14.94 -8.36 -27.19
CA ARG A 143 13.62 -7.75 -27.38
C ARG A 143 12.49 -8.53 -26.71
N ALA A 144 12.52 -9.86 -26.79
CA ALA A 144 11.53 -10.71 -26.16
C ALA A 144 11.59 -10.59 -24.62
N LEU A 145 12.80 -10.65 -24.05
CA LEU A 145 13.02 -10.50 -22.62
C LEU A 145 12.61 -9.12 -22.12
N PHE A 146 13.00 -8.02 -22.79
CA PHE A 146 12.59 -6.66 -22.41
C PHE A 146 11.07 -6.48 -22.37
N ARG A 147 10.34 -7.09 -23.30
CA ARG A 147 8.88 -7.02 -23.33
C ARG A 147 8.27 -7.63 -22.06
N VAL A 148 8.78 -8.79 -21.65
CA VAL A 148 8.29 -9.52 -20.48
C VAL A 148 8.79 -8.87 -19.18
N ALA A 149 10.04 -8.43 -19.15
CA ALA A 149 10.65 -7.72 -18.02
C ALA A 149 9.84 -6.47 -17.66
N ARG A 150 9.48 -5.63 -18.65
CA ARG A 150 8.66 -4.43 -18.43
C ARG A 150 7.21 -4.74 -18.04
N LYS A 151 6.61 -5.79 -18.63
CA LYS A 151 5.23 -6.19 -18.32
C LYS A 151 5.08 -6.66 -16.87
N TYR A 152 6.10 -7.32 -16.33
CA TYR A 152 6.06 -7.94 -15.00
C TYR A 152 6.99 -7.30 -13.97
N ASN A 153 7.64 -6.18 -14.30
CA ASN A 153 8.69 -5.53 -13.49
C ASN A 153 9.74 -6.52 -12.97
N SER A 154 10.19 -7.44 -13.83
CA SER A 154 11.17 -8.47 -13.47
C SER A 154 12.59 -7.98 -13.75
N GLN A 155 13.33 -7.69 -12.68
CA GLN A 155 14.70 -7.20 -12.78
C GLN A 155 15.67 -8.26 -13.31
N ALA A 156 15.47 -9.54 -12.98
CA ALA A 156 16.29 -10.63 -13.53
C ALA A 156 16.15 -10.71 -15.06
N LEU A 157 14.93 -10.64 -15.58
CA LEU A 157 14.71 -10.63 -17.04
C LEU A 157 15.21 -9.34 -17.70
N GLU A 158 15.15 -8.19 -17.01
CA GLU A 158 15.69 -6.92 -17.51
C GLU A 158 17.21 -6.97 -17.62
N ALA A 159 17.87 -7.51 -16.61
CA ALA A 159 19.32 -7.68 -16.55
C ALA A 159 19.82 -8.63 -17.65
N ASP A 160 19.20 -9.81 -17.80
CA ASP A 160 19.50 -10.78 -18.88
C ASP A 160 19.27 -10.16 -20.26
N ALA A 161 18.16 -9.41 -20.44
CA ALA A 161 17.90 -8.71 -21.70
C ALA A 161 18.97 -7.66 -22.04
N LEU A 162 19.48 -6.97 -21.02
CA LEU A 162 20.47 -5.91 -21.15
C LEU A 162 21.86 -6.49 -21.45
N HIS A 163 22.22 -7.60 -20.82
CA HIS A 163 23.44 -8.35 -21.13
C HIS A 163 23.51 -8.71 -22.62
N PHE A 164 22.46 -9.30 -23.18
CA PHE A 164 22.45 -9.62 -24.63
C PHE A 164 22.38 -8.40 -25.52
N LEU A 165 21.74 -7.32 -25.06
CA LEU A 165 21.76 -6.07 -25.80
C LEU A 165 23.19 -5.51 -25.89
N THR A 166 23.97 -5.64 -24.81
CA THR A 166 25.35 -5.19 -24.78
C THR A 166 26.27 -6.05 -25.67
N ASP A 167 26.00 -7.35 -25.79
CA ASP A 167 26.68 -8.23 -26.76
C ASP A 167 26.35 -7.85 -28.20
N VAL A 168 25.10 -7.50 -28.49
CA VAL A 168 24.67 -7.00 -29.81
C VAL A 168 25.40 -5.71 -30.15
N TYR A 169 25.50 -4.77 -29.21
CA TYR A 169 26.24 -3.53 -29.43
C TYR A 169 27.74 -3.78 -29.62
N SER A 170 28.35 -4.59 -28.75
CA SER A 170 29.76 -4.96 -28.84
C SER A 170 30.09 -5.59 -30.21
N SER A 171 29.29 -6.57 -30.63
CA SER A 171 29.42 -7.23 -31.94
C SER A 171 29.22 -6.26 -33.10
N SER A 172 28.26 -5.33 -32.99
CA SER A 172 28.00 -4.32 -34.02
C SER A 172 29.18 -3.35 -34.19
N VAL A 173 29.82 -2.94 -33.08
CA VAL A 173 31.03 -2.10 -33.12
C VAL A 173 32.16 -2.82 -33.82
N VAL A 174 32.42 -4.08 -33.47
CA VAL A 174 33.48 -4.89 -34.10
C VAL A 174 33.25 -5.04 -35.61
N ILE A 175 31.99 -5.31 -36.02
CA ILE A 175 31.63 -5.39 -37.44
C ILE A 175 31.85 -4.04 -38.14
N LEU A 176 31.43 -2.94 -37.55
CA LEU A 176 31.65 -1.60 -38.10
C LEU A 176 33.15 -1.26 -38.20
N GLY A 177 33.93 -1.62 -37.17
CA GLY A 177 35.39 -1.48 -37.15
C GLY A 177 36.06 -2.23 -38.29
N LEU A 178 35.71 -3.51 -38.49
CA LEU A 178 36.19 -4.33 -39.61
C LEU A 178 35.83 -3.73 -40.99
N VAL A 179 34.61 -3.18 -41.13
CA VAL A 179 34.19 -2.49 -42.37
C VAL A 179 35.02 -1.22 -42.60
N PHE A 180 35.29 -0.43 -41.56
CA PHE A 180 36.15 0.75 -41.68
C PHE A 180 37.58 0.38 -42.04
N VAL A 181 38.16 -0.66 -41.42
CA VAL A 181 39.50 -1.15 -41.75
C VAL A 181 39.58 -1.61 -43.21
N THR A 182 38.60 -2.36 -43.72
CA THR A 182 38.59 -2.79 -45.13
C THR A 182 38.47 -1.62 -46.11
N ILE A 183 37.67 -0.60 -45.78
CA ILE A 183 37.60 0.65 -46.58
C ILE A 183 38.92 1.43 -46.50
N ALA A 184 39.56 1.46 -45.33
CA ALA A 184 40.82 2.15 -45.09
C ALA A 184 41.97 1.54 -45.88
N GLU A 185 42.06 0.20 -45.92
CA GLU A 185 43.03 -0.54 -46.73
C GLU A 185 42.85 -0.29 -48.22
N GLN A 186 41.60 -0.28 -48.71
CA GLN A 186 41.30 0.01 -50.11
C GLN A 186 41.62 1.47 -50.50
N ARG A 187 41.52 2.41 -49.55
CA ARG A 187 41.71 3.86 -49.79
C ARG A 187 43.07 4.40 -49.32
N LYS A 188 43.92 3.60 -48.67
CA LYS A 188 45.21 3.97 -48.06
C LYS A 188 45.12 5.19 -47.13
N ILE A 189 44.15 5.20 -46.22
CA ILE A 189 43.95 6.29 -45.26
C ILE A 189 44.44 5.84 -43.87
N PRO A 190 45.59 6.33 -43.36
CA PRO A 190 46.23 5.78 -42.16
C PRO A 190 45.46 6.01 -40.85
N TRP A 191 44.75 7.14 -40.71
CA TRP A 191 44.06 7.50 -39.47
C TRP A 191 42.79 6.68 -39.19
N LEU A 192 42.28 5.95 -40.19
CA LEU A 192 41.10 5.10 -40.02
C LEU A 192 41.41 3.79 -39.25
N LEU A 193 42.69 3.42 -39.13
CA LEU A 193 43.12 2.21 -38.42
C LEU A 193 42.96 2.36 -36.89
N ASP A 194 43.08 3.58 -36.37
CA ASP A 194 42.92 3.89 -34.95
C ASP A 194 41.45 4.09 -34.52
N ALA A 195 40.51 4.06 -35.47
CA ALA A 195 39.09 4.28 -35.21
C ALA A 195 38.41 3.10 -34.49
N ASP A 196 38.90 1.87 -34.70
CA ASP A 196 38.31 0.64 -34.14
C ASP A 196 38.49 0.54 -32.61
N PRO A 197 39.70 0.73 -32.02
CA PRO A 197 39.84 0.71 -30.56
C PRO A 197 39.12 1.88 -29.87
N LEU A 198 39.05 3.05 -30.51
CA LEU A 198 38.32 4.20 -29.96
C LEU A 198 36.82 3.94 -29.90
N ALA A 199 36.25 3.35 -30.95
CA ALA A 199 34.84 2.94 -30.98
C ALA A 199 34.53 1.87 -29.91
N ALA A 200 35.43 0.89 -29.74
CA ALA A 200 35.31 -0.14 -28.70
C ALA A 200 35.35 0.47 -27.29
N LEU A 201 36.21 1.44 -27.01
CA LEU A 201 36.28 2.14 -25.73
C LEU A 201 35.02 2.97 -25.44
N VAL A 202 34.47 3.66 -26.46
CA VAL A 202 33.22 4.41 -26.32
C VAL A 202 32.07 3.48 -25.94
N VAL A 203 31.94 2.34 -26.61
CA VAL A 203 30.88 1.37 -26.30
C VAL A 203 31.10 0.71 -24.95
N ALA A 204 32.33 0.34 -24.59
CA ALA A 204 32.62 -0.14 -23.24
C ALA A 204 32.21 0.89 -22.16
N GLY A 205 32.46 2.19 -22.39
CA GLY A 205 32.01 3.25 -21.49
C GLY A 205 30.49 3.34 -21.35
N ILE A 206 29.75 3.21 -22.46
CA ILE A 206 28.27 3.15 -22.45
C ILE A 206 27.79 1.95 -21.65
N ILE A 207 28.38 0.76 -21.88
CA ILE A 207 28.00 -0.46 -21.17
C ILE A 207 28.27 -0.31 -19.66
N VAL A 208 29.44 0.19 -19.26
CA VAL A 208 29.77 0.43 -17.84
C VAL A 208 28.74 1.35 -17.18
N TYR A 209 28.37 2.46 -17.84
CA TYR A 209 27.34 3.37 -17.31
C TYR A 209 25.99 2.67 -17.09
N ILE A 210 25.57 1.87 -18.07
CA ILE A 210 24.32 1.08 -18.01
C ILE A 210 24.39 0.05 -16.87
N SER A 211 25.48 -0.69 -16.76
CA SER A 211 25.70 -1.72 -15.74
C SER A 211 25.74 -1.13 -14.33
N LEU A 212 26.37 0.02 -14.12
CA LEU A 212 26.38 0.73 -12.84
C LEU A 212 24.96 1.18 -12.45
N ARG A 213 24.18 1.69 -13.41
CA ARG A 213 22.79 2.10 -13.17
C ARG A 213 21.90 0.91 -12.81
N LEU A 214 22.05 -0.20 -13.52
CA LEU A 214 21.33 -1.44 -13.23
C LEU A 214 21.73 -1.98 -11.85
N GLY A 215 23.04 -2.11 -11.59
CA GLY A 215 23.57 -2.58 -10.31
C GLY A 215 23.07 -1.75 -9.13
N LYS A 216 23.03 -0.41 -9.27
CA LYS A 216 22.44 0.48 -8.26
C LYS A 216 20.97 0.13 -7.97
N ARG A 217 20.12 0.03 -9.00
CA ARG A 217 18.69 -0.32 -8.83
C ARG A 217 18.50 -1.66 -8.13
N THR A 218 19.37 -2.61 -8.42
CA THR A 218 19.30 -3.93 -7.80
C THR A 218 19.75 -3.92 -6.35
N VAL A 219 20.81 -3.18 -6.03
CA VAL A 219 21.25 -2.95 -4.64
C VAL A 219 20.15 -2.22 -3.86
N ASP A 220 19.58 -1.16 -4.43
CA ASP A 220 18.47 -0.39 -3.87
C ASP A 220 17.30 -1.33 -3.51
N ALA A 221 16.92 -2.24 -4.40
CA ALA A 221 15.88 -3.23 -4.12
C ALA A 221 16.26 -4.25 -3.02
N LEU A 222 17.54 -4.65 -2.93
CA LEU A 222 18.01 -5.57 -1.88
C LEU A 222 18.01 -4.92 -0.49
N VAL A 223 18.34 -3.63 -0.41
CA VAL A 223 18.35 -2.84 0.85
C VAL A 223 17.00 -2.23 1.22
N ASP A 224 15.91 -2.68 0.58
CA ASP A 224 14.54 -2.23 0.82
C ASP A 224 14.32 -0.73 0.54
N ALA A 225 15.02 -0.16 -0.44
CA ALA A 225 14.75 1.19 -0.91
C ALA A 225 13.38 1.26 -1.59
N ALA A 226 12.65 2.36 -1.34
CA ALA A 226 11.37 2.60 -1.97
C ALA A 226 11.56 2.90 -3.47
N PRO A 227 10.79 2.28 -4.38
CA PRO A 227 10.84 2.63 -5.79
C PRO A 227 10.42 4.08 -6.01
N GLU A 228 11.10 4.77 -6.93
CA GLU A 228 10.90 6.21 -7.17
C GLU A 228 9.41 6.58 -7.34
N GLY A 229 8.96 7.58 -6.58
CA GLY A 229 7.58 8.10 -6.63
C GLY A 229 6.50 7.23 -5.98
N THR A 230 6.79 5.97 -5.61
CA THR A 230 5.78 5.05 -5.05
C THR A 230 5.28 5.52 -3.68
N THR A 231 6.19 5.97 -2.81
CA THR A 231 5.84 6.47 -1.47
C THR A 231 4.86 7.64 -1.53
N LEU A 232 5.11 8.62 -2.41
CA LEU A 232 4.25 9.80 -2.56
C LEU A 232 2.86 9.42 -3.07
N ARG A 233 2.77 8.50 -4.04
CA ARG A 233 1.48 8.03 -4.57
C ARG A 233 0.66 7.28 -3.51
N ILE A 234 1.29 6.43 -2.70
CA ILE A 234 0.63 5.72 -1.61
C ILE A 234 0.17 6.71 -0.52
N GLU A 235 1.01 7.69 -0.21
CA GLU A 235 0.68 8.73 0.76
C GLU A 235 -0.51 9.59 0.30
N GLU A 236 -0.56 9.97 -0.97
CA GLU A 236 -1.67 10.70 -1.59
C GLU A 236 -2.95 9.86 -1.63
N ALA A 237 -2.85 8.58 -1.98
CA ALA A 237 -3.96 7.64 -1.94
C ALA A 237 -4.58 7.53 -0.53
N ALA A 238 -3.74 7.53 0.52
CA ALA A 238 -4.21 7.53 1.91
C ALA A 238 -4.81 8.87 2.34
N ARG A 239 -4.17 10.00 2.00
CA ARG A 239 -4.67 11.36 2.31
C ARG A 239 -6.02 11.66 1.67
N SER A 240 -6.32 11.04 0.53
CA SER A 240 -7.58 11.26 -0.20
C SER A 240 -8.82 10.68 0.48
N VAL A 241 -8.65 9.85 1.52
CA VAL A 241 -9.76 9.13 2.18
C VAL A 241 -10.33 9.96 3.33
N PRO A 242 -11.65 10.27 3.34
CA PRO A 242 -12.31 10.91 4.47
C PRO A 242 -12.10 10.12 5.76
N GLY A 243 -11.79 10.82 6.85
CA GLY A 243 -11.46 10.23 8.15
C GLY A 243 -9.96 10.06 8.40
N VAL A 244 -9.12 10.06 7.36
CA VAL A 244 -7.65 10.13 7.52
C VAL A 244 -7.25 11.59 7.70
N LEU A 245 -6.79 11.96 8.90
CA LEU A 245 -6.32 13.33 9.17
C LEU A 245 -4.95 13.56 8.52
N ARG A 246 -4.03 12.62 8.72
CA ARG A 246 -2.72 12.61 8.07
C ARG A 246 -2.07 11.23 8.11
N PRO A 247 -1.30 10.84 7.09
CA PRO A 247 -0.32 9.77 7.20
C PRO A 247 0.85 10.26 8.05
N GLU A 248 1.15 9.58 9.14
CA GLU A 248 2.30 9.90 9.99
C GLU A 248 3.58 9.26 9.44
N ARG A 249 3.47 8.02 8.94
CA ARG A 249 4.60 7.29 8.38
C ARG A 249 4.14 6.37 7.27
N VAL A 250 4.85 6.43 6.13
CA VAL A 250 4.66 5.53 5.00
C VAL A 250 6.00 4.89 4.67
N ARG A 251 6.12 3.57 4.84
CA ARG A 251 7.32 2.82 4.44
C ARG A 251 6.95 1.91 3.28
N VAL A 252 7.75 1.96 2.23
CA VAL A 252 7.50 1.19 1.01
C VAL A 252 8.77 0.46 0.64
N ARG A 253 8.63 -0.81 0.26
CA ARG A 253 9.71 -1.62 -0.29
C ARG A 253 9.20 -2.48 -1.43
N GLN A 254 10.11 -3.03 -2.22
CA GLN A 254 9.78 -3.92 -3.34
C GLN A 254 10.46 -5.27 -3.17
N SER A 255 9.76 -6.35 -3.55
CA SER A 255 10.34 -7.69 -3.65
C SER A 255 9.81 -8.35 -4.92
N GLY A 256 10.68 -8.51 -5.91
CA GLY A 256 10.30 -8.90 -7.26
C GLY A 256 9.32 -7.91 -7.88
N GLY A 257 8.23 -8.41 -8.45
CA GLY A 257 7.16 -7.58 -9.02
C GLY A 257 6.13 -7.05 -8.02
N ARG A 258 6.28 -7.31 -6.70
CA ARG A 258 5.32 -6.91 -5.66
C ARG A 258 5.84 -5.74 -4.83
N VAL A 259 4.92 -4.86 -4.43
CA VAL A 259 5.17 -3.71 -3.53
C VAL A 259 4.65 -4.08 -2.15
N PHE A 260 5.40 -3.72 -1.10
CA PHE A 260 4.97 -3.85 0.29
C PHE A 260 4.91 -2.45 0.89
N ALA A 261 3.80 -2.12 1.54
CA ALA A 261 3.55 -0.81 2.11
C ALA A 261 3.09 -0.92 3.57
N ASP A 262 3.85 -0.32 4.49
CA ASP A 262 3.43 -0.11 5.88
C ASP A 262 2.98 1.34 6.05
N LEU A 263 1.72 1.53 6.44
CA LEU A 263 1.15 2.85 6.69
C LEU A 263 0.82 3.00 8.17
N HIS A 264 1.18 4.14 8.73
CA HIS A 264 0.71 4.61 10.02
C HIS A 264 -0.14 5.87 9.79
N LEU A 265 -1.43 5.76 10.08
CA LEU A 265 -2.43 6.79 9.84
C LEU A 265 -2.91 7.39 11.15
N ILE A 266 -3.10 8.71 11.16
CA ILE A 266 -3.76 9.43 12.25
C ILE A 266 -5.22 9.64 11.90
N LEU A 267 -6.11 9.14 12.76
CA LEU A 267 -7.56 9.30 12.68
C LEU A 267 -8.08 10.17 13.84
N GLN A 268 -9.35 10.57 13.80
CA GLN A 268 -9.95 11.33 14.92
C GLN A 268 -10.03 10.48 16.20
N SER A 269 -9.85 11.12 17.36
CA SER A 269 -9.64 10.44 18.65
C SER A 269 -10.87 9.73 19.20
N ASN A 270 -12.06 10.13 18.77
CA ASN A 270 -13.35 9.54 19.11
C ASN A 270 -13.87 8.55 18.05
N THR A 271 -13.04 8.17 17.07
CA THR A 271 -13.43 7.22 16.04
C THR A 271 -13.62 5.83 16.66
N SER A 272 -14.79 5.22 16.46
CA SER A 272 -15.01 3.83 16.87
C SER A 272 -14.07 2.89 16.11
N LEU A 273 -13.70 1.76 16.72
CA LEU A 273 -12.80 0.79 16.10
C LEU A 273 -13.36 0.26 14.76
N GLU A 274 -14.69 0.08 14.67
CA GLU A 274 -15.35 -0.34 13.44
C GLU A 274 -15.25 0.71 12.33
N HIS A 275 -15.46 1.99 12.66
CA HIS A 275 -15.31 3.07 11.69
C HIS A 275 -13.85 3.23 11.25
N ALA A 276 -12.89 3.12 12.19
CA ALA A 276 -11.46 3.10 11.85
C ALA A 276 -11.13 1.96 10.89
N GLN A 277 -11.66 0.76 11.11
CA GLN A 277 -11.48 -0.37 10.19
C GLN A 277 -12.10 -0.10 8.81
N ALA A 278 -13.27 0.52 8.75
CA ALA A 278 -13.89 0.91 7.48
C ALA A 278 -13.00 1.91 6.71
N VAL A 279 -12.45 2.92 7.38
CA VAL A 279 -11.51 3.88 6.79
C VAL A 279 -10.25 3.17 6.28
N MET A 280 -9.65 2.28 7.07
CA MET A 280 -8.46 1.52 6.67
C MET A 280 -8.74 0.66 5.42
N ASN A 281 -9.90 0.00 5.34
CA ASN A 281 -10.28 -0.79 4.16
C ASN A 281 -10.40 0.06 2.89
N VAL A 282 -10.90 1.31 3.01
CA VAL A 282 -10.99 2.24 1.87
C VAL A 282 -9.60 2.71 1.44
N VAL A 283 -8.70 2.98 2.39
CA VAL A 283 -7.29 3.30 2.10
C VAL A 283 -6.61 2.15 1.36
N GLU A 284 -6.75 0.91 1.86
CA GLU A 284 -6.21 -0.29 1.22
C GLU A 284 -6.73 -0.42 -0.23
N ALA A 285 -8.04 -0.28 -0.43
CA ALA A 285 -8.66 -0.34 -1.75
C ALA A 285 -8.15 0.76 -2.71
N ASN A 286 -7.88 1.98 -2.21
CA ASN A 286 -7.30 3.05 -3.02
C ASN A 286 -5.86 2.76 -3.41
N VAL A 287 -5.05 2.20 -2.51
CA VAL A 287 -3.68 1.76 -2.84
C VAL A 287 -3.70 0.65 -3.90
N HIS A 288 -4.65 -0.29 -3.82
CA HIS A 288 -4.77 -1.37 -4.81
C HIS A 288 -5.22 -0.92 -6.21
N LYS A 289 -5.83 0.26 -6.36
CA LYS A 289 -6.14 0.81 -7.71
C LYS A 289 -4.85 1.09 -8.49
N ASP A 290 -3.86 1.66 -7.82
CA ASP A 290 -2.58 2.04 -8.40
C ASP A 290 -1.57 0.89 -8.38
N PHE A 291 -1.64 0.05 -7.34
CA PHE A 291 -0.74 -1.08 -7.12
C PHE A 291 -1.54 -2.36 -6.83
N PRO A 292 -2.07 -3.03 -7.87
CA PRO A 292 -2.98 -4.19 -7.70
C PRO A 292 -2.38 -5.39 -6.96
N THR A 293 -1.06 -5.46 -6.86
CA THR A 293 -0.31 -6.55 -6.22
C THR A 293 0.36 -6.13 -4.92
N ALA A 294 -0.01 -4.96 -4.38
CA ALA A 294 0.58 -4.46 -3.16
C ALA A 294 0.09 -5.24 -1.93
N ASP A 295 1.02 -5.58 -1.05
CA ASP A 295 0.73 -6.04 0.29
C ASP A 295 0.77 -4.82 1.23
N VAL A 296 -0.36 -4.49 1.85
CA VAL A 296 -0.56 -3.25 2.57
C VAL A 296 -0.90 -3.56 4.02
N VAL A 297 -0.10 -3.03 4.96
CA VAL A 297 -0.36 -3.12 6.39
C VAL A 297 -0.63 -1.72 6.91
N ILE A 298 -1.79 -1.53 7.53
CA ILE A 298 -2.21 -0.22 8.04
C ILE A 298 -2.35 -0.29 9.56
N HIS A 299 -1.67 0.62 10.25
CA HIS A 299 -1.89 0.91 11.65
C HIS A 299 -2.56 2.27 11.77
N ALA A 300 -3.70 2.34 12.44
CA ALA A 300 -4.35 3.59 12.81
C ALA A 300 -4.04 3.99 14.26
N SER A 301 -3.80 5.27 14.50
CA SER A 301 -3.70 5.84 15.84
C SER A 301 -4.60 7.07 15.96
N PRO A 302 -5.18 7.31 17.13
CA PRO A 302 -5.94 8.53 17.36
C PRO A 302 -5.03 9.75 17.33
N GLN A 303 -5.56 10.89 16.91
CA GLN A 303 -4.92 12.17 17.09
C GLN A 303 -4.72 12.43 18.59
N THR A 304 -3.60 13.04 18.96
CA THR A 304 -3.49 13.62 20.31
C THR A 304 -4.41 14.85 20.36
N PRO A 305 -5.36 14.93 21.31
CA PRO A 305 -6.25 16.08 21.42
C PRO A 305 -5.49 17.41 21.40
N ASP A 306 -6.05 18.46 20.80
CA ASP A 306 -5.47 19.81 20.91
C ASP A 306 -5.35 20.14 22.41
N SER A 307 -4.22 20.69 22.84
CA SER A 307 -4.01 21.07 24.24
C SER A 307 -5.08 22.05 24.74
N ARG A 308 -5.70 22.78 23.81
CA ARG A 308 -6.76 23.77 24.08
C ARG A 308 -8.17 23.18 24.16
N ASP A 309 -8.42 21.97 23.65
CA ASP A 309 -9.74 21.33 23.76
C ASP A 309 -9.80 20.47 25.03
N LEU A 310 -10.27 21.09 26.10
CA LEU A 310 -10.40 20.45 27.40
C LEU A 310 -11.36 19.24 27.37
N VAL A 311 -12.48 19.35 26.66
CA VAL A 311 -13.51 18.31 26.63
C VAL A 311 -12.96 17.08 25.92
N GLU A 312 -12.26 17.27 24.80
CA GLU A 312 -11.63 16.17 24.07
C GLU A 312 -10.51 15.50 24.88
N ARG A 313 -9.70 16.27 25.61
CA ARG A 313 -8.67 15.73 26.52
C ARG A 313 -9.28 14.86 27.62
N VAL A 314 -10.35 15.32 28.26
CA VAL A 314 -11.07 14.55 29.28
C VAL A 314 -11.64 13.27 28.68
N ARG A 315 -12.29 13.34 27.51
CA ARG A 315 -12.79 12.15 26.79
C ARG A 315 -11.66 11.17 26.48
N ALA A 316 -10.50 11.66 26.03
CA ALA A 316 -9.35 10.82 25.71
C ALA A 316 -8.78 10.09 26.94
N VAL A 317 -8.76 10.73 28.12
CA VAL A 317 -8.39 10.07 29.39
C VAL A 317 -9.37 8.93 29.69
N ALA A 318 -10.68 9.19 29.61
CA ALA A 318 -11.69 8.17 29.87
C ALA A 318 -11.58 6.97 28.92
N HIS A 319 -11.47 7.22 27.61
CA HIS A 319 -11.39 6.16 26.60
C HIS A 319 -10.11 5.31 26.73
N ARG A 320 -8.96 5.93 27.05
CA ARG A 320 -7.71 5.17 27.30
C ARG A 320 -7.81 4.26 28.52
N SER A 321 -8.59 4.64 29.50
CA SER A 321 -8.90 3.82 30.68
C SER A 321 -10.06 2.84 30.45
N ASN A 322 -10.49 2.67 29.19
CA ASN A 322 -11.58 1.78 28.79
C ASN A 322 -12.93 2.11 29.45
N PHE A 323 -13.14 3.39 29.78
CA PHE A 323 -14.42 3.90 30.24
C PHE A 323 -15.21 4.50 29.09
N GLN A 324 -16.49 4.15 29.03
CA GLN A 324 -17.44 4.79 28.12
C GLN A 324 -18.07 5.95 28.87
N VAL A 325 -17.90 7.15 28.31
CA VAL A 325 -18.44 8.38 28.88
C VAL A 325 -19.23 9.15 27.83
N HIS A 326 -20.34 9.72 28.25
CA HIS A 326 -21.17 10.63 27.46
C HIS A 326 -21.44 11.91 28.25
N ASP A 327 -22.07 12.87 27.56
CA ASP A 327 -22.41 14.21 28.07
C ASP A 327 -21.28 14.94 28.81
N VAL A 328 -20.04 14.79 28.34
CA VAL A 328 -18.90 15.51 28.92
C VAL A 328 -19.04 17.00 28.68
N ARG A 329 -19.18 17.78 29.76
CA ARG A 329 -19.27 19.24 29.77
C ARG A 329 -18.19 19.82 30.66
N ALA A 330 -17.66 20.98 30.27
CA ALA A 330 -16.72 21.75 31.07
C ALA A 330 -17.24 23.17 31.27
N LEU A 331 -17.27 23.63 32.51
CA LEU A 331 -17.76 24.95 32.91
C LEU A 331 -16.70 25.66 33.75
N GLU A 332 -16.38 26.90 33.40
CA GLU A 332 -15.50 27.74 34.21
C GLU A 332 -16.33 28.64 35.12
N PHE A 333 -16.08 28.58 36.43
CA PHE A 333 -16.70 29.46 37.42
C PHE A 333 -15.66 30.01 38.38
N LYS A 334 -15.50 31.34 38.41
CA LYS A 334 -14.53 32.07 39.26
C LYS A 334 -13.09 31.55 39.11
N GLY A 335 -12.66 31.25 37.87
CA GLY A 335 -11.32 30.74 37.57
C GLY A 335 -11.10 29.27 37.97
N LYS A 336 -12.16 28.54 38.32
CA LYS A 336 -12.12 27.09 38.53
C LYS A 336 -12.88 26.39 37.43
N ILE A 337 -12.28 25.33 36.89
CA ILE A 337 -12.90 24.54 35.84
C ILE A 337 -13.54 23.29 36.46
N ASN A 338 -14.84 23.16 36.28
CA ASN A 338 -15.62 22.02 36.73
C ASN A 338 -16.03 21.21 35.51
N VAL A 339 -15.76 19.90 35.55
CA VAL A 339 -16.12 18.97 34.48
C VAL A 339 -17.22 18.05 34.99
N SER A 340 -18.30 17.90 34.22
CA SER A 340 -19.35 16.92 34.48
C SER A 340 -19.42 15.90 33.34
N MET A 341 -19.70 14.63 33.65
CA MET A 341 -19.92 13.58 32.65
C MET A 341 -20.74 12.44 33.21
N ASP A 342 -21.31 11.66 32.30
CA ASP A 342 -21.95 10.38 32.60
C ASP A 342 -20.98 9.25 32.30
N LEU A 343 -20.89 8.28 33.21
CA LEU A 343 -20.02 7.11 33.13
C LEU A 343 -20.86 5.84 33.09
N GLU A 344 -20.75 5.10 31.99
CA GLU A 344 -21.46 3.83 31.81
C GLU A 344 -20.66 2.64 32.34
N LEU A 345 -21.22 1.96 33.34
CA LEU A 345 -20.62 0.80 33.98
C LEU A 345 -21.50 -0.47 33.87
N ASP A 346 -20.89 -1.63 34.13
CA ASP A 346 -21.61 -2.89 34.12
C ASP A 346 -22.73 -2.89 35.21
N PRO A 347 -24.00 -3.17 34.84
CA PRO A 347 -25.12 -3.18 35.79
C PRO A 347 -24.99 -4.24 36.89
N ALA A 348 -24.12 -5.24 36.74
CA ALA A 348 -23.85 -6.24 37.78
C ALA A 348 -22.98 -5.70 38.93
N LEU A 349 -22.39 -4.51 38.81
CA LEU A 349 -21.55 -3.93 39.84
C LEU A 349 -22.36 -3.45 41.04
N THR A 350 -21.79 -3.64 42.24
CA THR A 350 -22.31 -2.98 43.44
C THR A 350 -22.06 -1.47 43.36
N LEU A 351 -22.91 -0.67 44.02
CA LEU A 351 -22.72 0.79 44.10
C LEU A 351 -21.31 1.17 44.59
N LYS A 352 -20.75 0.42 45.54
CA LYS A 352 -19.38 0.65 46.03
C LYS A 352 -18.35 0.43 44.92
N ALA A 353 -18.43 -0.69 44.21
CA ALA A 353 -17.50 -0.97 43.11
C ALA A 353 -17.64 0.07 41.99
N ALA A 354 -18.86 0.46 41.65
CA ALA A 354 -19.13 1.51 40.68
C ALA A 354 -18.55 2.87 41.10
N HIS A 355 -18.66 3.22 42.39
CA HIS A 355 -18.04 4.43 42.96
C HIS A 355 -16.51 4.37 42.95
N ASP A 356 -15.92 3.20 43.24
CA ASP A 356 -14.47 3.00 43.19
C ASP A 356 -13.93 3.20 41.76
N GLU A 357 -14.66 2.72 40.73
CA GLU A 357 -14.34 2.92 39.32
C GLU A 357 -14.45 4.41 38.91
N ALA A 358 -15.53 5.10 39.31
CA ALA A 358 -15.69 6.53 39.07
C ALA A 358 -14.58 7.35 39.75
N SER A 359 -14.25 7.04 41.00
CA SER A 359 -13.17 7.69 41.76
C SER A 359 -11.81 7.50 41.09
N ARG A 360 -11.58 6.32 40.49
CA ARG A 360 -10.38 6.05 39.70
C ARG A 360 -10.30 6.94 38.47
N LEU A 361 -11.39 7.06 37.71
CA LEU A 361 -11.45 7.93 36.53
C LEU A 361 -11.24 9.40 36.92
N GLU A 362 -11.89 9.88 37.98
CA GLU A 362 -11.69 11.23 38.51
C GLU A 362 -10.21 11.49 38.83
N GLY A 363 -9.54 10.56 39.53
CA GLY A 363 -8.12 10.68 39.85
C GLY A 363 -7.22 10.76 38.62
N GLN A 364 -7.53 9.98 37.58
CA GLN A 364 -6.80 10.00 36.31
C GLN A 364 -6.99 11.32 35.56
N ILE A 365 -8.23 11.83 35.49
CA ILE A 365 -8.53 13.12 34.88
C ILE A 365 -7.76 14.24 35.58
N LYS A 366 -7.80 14.28 36.93
CA LYS A 366 -7.06 15.28 37.71
C LYS A 366 -5.54 15.18 37.54
N ALA A 367 -5.00 13.99 37.32
CA ALA A 367 -3.57 13.78 37.12
C ALA A 367 -3.10 14.24 35.73
N GLU A 368 -3.88 13.97 34.68
CA GLU A 368 -3.50 14.28 33.29
C GLU A 368 -3.99 15.66 32.80
N VAL A 369 -5.00 16.22 33.46
CA VAL A 369 -5.65 17.48 33.11
C VAL A 369 -5.70 18.39 34.36
N PRO A 370 -4.54 18.91 34.81
CA PRO A 370 -4.41 19.58 36.12
C PRO A 370 -5.14 20.92 36.24
N GLU A 371 -5.60 21.49 35.12
CA GLU A 371 -6.46 22.68 35.10
C GLU A 371 -7.90 22.40 35.59
N VAL A 372 -8.34 21.13 35.60
CA VAL A 372 -9.65 20.73 36.11
C VAL A 372 -9.63 20.74 37.64
N SER A 373 -10.44 21.61 38.22
CA SER A 373 -10.54 21.78 39.67
C SER A 373 -11.46 20.72 40.30
N GLU A 374 -12.58 20.42 39.64
CA GLU A 374 -13.60 19.49 40.13
C GLU A 374 -14.11 18.61 38.99
N VAL A 375 -14.35 17.33 39.28
CA VAL A 375 -14.94 16.37 38.35
C VAL A 375 -16.18 15.79 39.01
N ASN A 376 -17.33 15.91 38.36
CA ASN A 376 -18.58 15.31 38.79
C ASN A 376 -18.95 14.19 37.81
N ILE A 377 -19.03 12.96 38.32
CA ILE A 377 -19.32 11.78 37.50
C ILE A 377 -20.67 11.24 37.92
N HIS A 378 -21.65 11.28 37.01
CA HIS A 378 -22.89 10.54 37.16
C HIS A 378 -22.65 9.10 36.70
N VAL A 379 -23.08 8.10 37.48
CA VAL A 379 -22.86 6.69 37.15
C VAL A 379 -24.16 6.10 36.63
N GLU A 380 -24.11 5.57 35.42
CA GLU A 380 -25.25 4.94 34.76
C GLU A 380 -24.95 3.47 34.46
N PRO A 381 -25.95 2.57 34.58
CA PRO A 381 -25.80 1.21 34.13
C PRO A 381 -25.76 1.18 32.59
N ARG A 382 -24.77 0.50 32.02
CA ARG A 382 -24.68 0.27 30.59
C ARG A 382 -25.91 -0.52 30.11
N PRO A 383 -26.58 -0.10 29.03
CA PRO A 383 -27.68 -0.85 28.47
C PRO A 383 -27.17 -2.22 27.97
N THR A 384 -27.70 -3.31 28.54
CA THR A 384 -27.17 -4.67 28.31
C THR A 384 -28.16 -5.62 27.62
N GLN A 385 -29.45 -5.28 27.52
CA GLN A 385 -30.47 -6.16 26.92
C GLN A 385 -31.55 -5.41 26.15
N LEU A 386 -32.13 -6.10 25.16
CA LEU A 386 -33.33 -5.71 24.45
C LEU A 386 -34.52 -5.84 25.43
N GLU A 387 -35.06 -4.70 25.87
CA GLU A 387 -36.25 -4.68 26.71
C GLU A 387 -37.48 -5.03 25.87
N SER A 388 -38.30 -5.98 26.33
CA SER A 388 -39.58 -6.31 25.70
C SER A 388 -40.68 -5.49 26.35
N GLY A 389 -41.41 -4.72 25.54
CA GLY A 389 -42.59 -3.96 25.96
C GLY A 389 -43.88 -4.72 25.68
N ASP A 390 -44.88 -4.55 26.54
CA ASP A 390 -46.24 -5.04 26.30
C ASP A 390 -47.08 -3.91 25.66
N GLU A 391 -47.77 -4.20 24.55
CA GLU A 391 -48.82 -3.33 23.98
C GLU A 391 -50.11 -3.49 24.80
N ALA A 392 -50.46 -2.47 25.60
CA ALA A 392 -51.72 -2.39 26.33
C ALA A 392 -52.78 -1.59 25.52
N GLN A 393 -53.53 -2.30 24.68
CA GLN A 393 -54.51 -1.85 23.66
C GLN A 393 -55.67 -0.91 24.05
N SER A 394 -55.75 -0.37 25.26
CA SER A 394 -56.86 0.55 25.63
C SER A 394 -56.43 1.74 26.46
N ALA A 395 -55.48 1.56 27.39
CA ALA A 395 -54.91 2.65 28.17
C ALA A 395 -53.86 3.45 27.37
N GLN A 396 -53.08 2.78 26.51
CA GLN A 396 -52.07 3.44 25.66
C GLN A 396 -52.71 4.37 24.63
N THR A 397 -53.81 3.96 23.97
CA THR A 397 -54.48 4.78 22.94
C THR A 397 -55.16 6.05 23.48
N ALA A 398 -55.49 6.08 24.78
CA ALA A 398 -55.99 7.31 25.42
C ALA A 398 -54.82 8.27 25.70
N MET A 399 -53.70 7.73 26.21
CA MET A 399 -52.47 8.47 26.47
C MET A 399 -51.90 9.07 25.19
N GLU A 400 -51.80 8.30 24.10
CA GLU A 400 -51.36 8.76 22.77
C GLU A 400 -52.16 9.97 22.28
N ARG A 401 -53.50 9.93 22.43
CA ARG A 401 -54.37 11.03 22.01
C ARG A 401 -54.13 12.30 22.82
N GLU A 402 -53.90 12.16 24.12
CA GLU A 402 -53.61 13.30 25.00
C GLU A 402 -52.23 13.88 24.72
N LEU A 403 -51.22 13.03 24.51
CA LEU A 403 -49.87 13.43 24.11
C LEU A 403 -49.86 14.17 22.77
N LEU A 404 -50.61 13.70 21.78
CA LEU A 404 -50.81 14.41 20.50
C LEU A 404 -51.46 15.78 20.70
N GLY A 405 -52.40 15.90 21.64
CA GLY A 405 -52.99 17.19 22.02
C GLY A 405 -51.93 18.16 22.55
N ILE A 406 -51.10 17.71 23.49
CA ILE A 406 -50.00 18.50 24.06
C ILE A 406 -48.97 18.89 22.98
N ALA A 407 -48.65 17.97 22.06
CA ALA A 407 -47.73 18.23 20.97
C ALA A 407 -48.23 19.37 20.06
N ARG A 408 -49.51 19.35 19.69
CA ARG A 408 -50.13 20.41 18.87
C ARG A 408 -50.13 21.79 19.52
N GLU A 409 -50.08 21.85 20.85
CA GLU A 409 -50.01 23.09 21.61
C GLU A 409 -48.56 23.55 21.87
N THR A 410 -47.57 22.77 21.46
CA THR A 410 -46.15 23.10 21.65
C THR A 410 -45.68 24.11 20.59
N PRO A 411 -45.23 25.31 20.99
CA PRO A 411 -44.80 26.34 20.04
C PRO A 411 -43.60 25.90 19.20
N GLY A 412 -43.69 26.12 17.89
CA GLY A 412 -42.60 25.82 16.95
C GLY A 412 -42.65 24.42 16.35
N LEU A 413 -43.53 23.54 16.84
CA LEU A 413 -43.80 22.24 16.24
C LEU A 413 -44.77 22.38 15.06
N VAL A 414 -44.42 21.86 13.89
CA VAL A 414 -45.26 21.91 12.68
C VAL A 414 -46.26 20.76 12.67
N ASP A 415 -45.77 19.55 12.91
CA ASP A 415 -46.58 18.33 13.00
C ASP A 415 -46.00 17.34 14.01
N CYS A 416 -46.84 16.44 14.50
CA CYS A 416 -46.45 15.34 15.38
C CYS A 416 -47.20 14.08 14.96
N HIS A 417 -46.47 13.03 14.61
CA HIS A 417 -47.05 11.76 14.15
C HIS A 417 -46.25 10.56 14.69
N ALA A 418 -46.74 9.34 14.38
CA ALA A 418 -46.15 8.08 14.85
C ALA A 418 -45.90 8.04 16.38
N VAL A 419 -46.84 8.59 17.15
CA VAL A 419 -46.76 8.54 18.61
C VAL A 419 -47.10 7.12 19.06
N GLU A 420 -46.10 6.44 19.61
CA GLU A 420 -46.21 5.10 20.16
C GLU A 420 -45.90 5.14 21.65
N VAL A 421 -46.75 4.50 22.46
CA VAL A 421 -46.57 4.42 23.91
C VAL A 421 -46.36 2.96 24.29
N HIS A 422 -45.16 2.63 24.76
CA HIS A 422 -44.77 1.28 25.16
C HIS A 422 -44.66 1.19 26.68
N GLN A 423 -45.19 0.11 27.26
CA GLN A 423 -45.00 -0.17 28.69
C GLN A 423 -43.84 -1.14 28.87
N VAL A 424 -42.81 -0.71 29.60
CA VAL A 424 -41.61 -1.50 29.88
C VAL A 424 -41.48 -1.67 31.40
N GLY A 425 -41.88 -2.84 31.89
CA GLY A 425 -41.97 -3.10 33.33
C GLY A 425 -42.97 -2.14 34.02
N THR A 426 -42.49 -1.32 34.95
CA THR A 426 -43.27 -0.31 35.66
C THR A 426 -43.24 1.08 35.01
N SER A 427 -42.49 1.22 33.92
CA SER A 427 -42.20 2.51 33.29
C SER A 427 -42.89 2.62 31.93
N VAL A 428 -43.27 3.84 31.55
CA VAL A 428 -43.79 4.13 30.20
C VAL A 428 -42.69 4.78 29.37
N VAL A 429 -42.52 4.31 28.14
CA VAL A 429 -41.63 4.89 27.14
C VAL A 429 -42.49 5.39 25.99
N VAL A 430 -42.28 6.64 25.59
CA VAL A 430 -42.98 7.26 24.46
C VAL A 430 -41.99 7.47 23.32
N SER A 431 -42.36 7.08 22.11
CA SER A 431 -41.62 7.38 20.89
C SER A 431 -42.50 8.18 19.94
N LEU A 432 -41.96 9.20 19.28
CA LEU A 432 -42.72 10.02 18.34
C LEU A 432 -41.83 10.68 17.29
N HIS A 433 -42.45 11.10 16.19
CA HIS A 433 -41.84 11.94 15.16
C HIS A 433 -42.38 13.36 15.28
N ALA A 434 -41.47 14.33 15.29
CA ALA A 434 -41.73 15.75 15.48
C ALA A 434 -41.23 16.52 14.26
N THR A 435 -42.15 17.03 13.44
CA THR A 435 -41.81 17.80 12.25
C THR A 435 -41.61 19.27 12.62
N LEU A 436 -40.48 19.83 12.20
CA LEU A 436 -40.01 21.17 12.53
C LEU A 436 -39.59 21.93 11.27
N ASP A 437 -39.52 23.25 11.33
CA ASP A 437 -39.07 24.08 10.21
C ASP A 437 -37.60 23.75 9.84
N PRO A 438 -37.31 23.41 8.56
CA PRO A 438 -35.97 22.99 8.11
C PRO A 438 -34.90 24.08 8.24
N ASP A 439 -35.29 25.36 8.33
CA ASP A 439 -34.36 26.49 8.46
C ASP A 439 -34.02 26.81 9.93
N LEU A 440 -34.59 26.08 10.89
CA LEU A 440 -34.25 26.24 12.30
C LEU A 440 -32.82 25.78 12.59
N LEU A 441 -32.13 26.56 13.43
CA LEU A 441 -30.86 26.13 14.02
C LEU A 441 -31.07 24.89 14.90
N LEU A 442 -30.12 23.96 14.88
CA LEU A 442 -30.19 22.72 15.66
C LEU A 442 -30.34 22.98 17.17
N THR A 443 -29.76 24.05 17.69
CA THR A 443 -29.95 24.48 19.09
C THR A 443 -31.41 24.79 19.37
N ARG A 444 -32.11 25.41 18.42
CA ARG A 444 -33.53 25.74 18.57
C ARG A 444 -34.43 24.52 18.41
N VAL A 445 -34.06 23.59 17.53
CA VAL A 445 -34.69 22.26 17.44
C VAL A 445 -34.63 21.56 18.80
N HIS A 446 -33.45 21.53 19.43
CA HIS A 446 -33.26 20.93 20.76
C HIS A 446 -34.15 21.59 21.82
N ASP A 447 -34.20 22.94 21.88
CA ASP A 447 -35.06 23.66 22.83
C ASP A 447 -36.53 23.23 22.72
N ILE A 448 -37.04 23.08 21.48
CA ILE A 448 -38.43 22.72 21.21
C ILE A 448 -38.70 21.27 21.62
N THR A 449 -37.81 20.35 21.26
CA THR A 449 -37.96 18.93 21.64
C THR A 449 -37.84 18.72 23.15
N GLU A 450 -36.99 19.48 23.84
CA GLU A 450 -36.86 19.44 25.31
C GLU A 450 -38.11 19.99 26.01
N ASP A 451 -38.68 21.11 25.53
CA ASP A 451 -39.97 21.63 26.03
C ASP A 451 -41.09 20.60 25.85
N LEU A 452 -41.13 19.92 24.71
CA LEU A 452 -42.10 18.85 24.43
C LEU A 452 -41.96 17.67 25.41
N GLU A 453 -40.73 17.18 25.61
CA GLU A 453 -40.45 16.10 26.57
C GLU A 453 -40.86 16.49 28.00
N LEU A 454 -40.54 17.72 28.43
CA LEU A 454 -40.92 18.24 29.74
C LEU A 454 -42.44 18.32 29.92
N ARG A 455 -43.16 18.78 28.89
CA ARG A 455 -44.64 18.83 28.93
C ARG A 455 -45.23 17.44 29.04
N PHE A 456 -44.72 16.47 28.30
CA PHE A 456 -45.17 15.07 28.36
C PHE A 456 -44.98 14.50 29.76
N ARG A 457 -43.79 14.66 30.36
CA ARG A 457 -43.50 14.19 31.72
C ARG A 457 -44.34 14.90 32.80
N ARG A 458 -44.68 16.19 32.59
CA ARG A 458 -45.56 16.93 33.51
C ARG A 458 -46.99 16.40 33.49
N SER A 459 -47.52 16.10 32.31
CA SER A 459 -48.88 15.54 32.17
C SER A 459 -48.95 14.09 32.62
N PHE A 460 -47.89 13.32 32.35
CA PHE A 460 -47.82 11.91 32.69
C PHE A 460 -46.51 11.58 33.42
N PRO A 461 -46.50 11.66 34.77
CA PRO A 461 -45.30 11.39 35.58
C PRO A 461 -44.75 9.96 35.47
N GLN A 462 -45.56 9.02 34.97
CA GLN A 462 -45.16 7.62 34.71
C GLN A 462 -44.28 7.45 33.44
N ILE A 463 -44.13 8.50 32.63
CA ILE A 463 -43.23 8.50 31.47
C ILE A 463 -41.79 8.58 31.97
N SER A 464 -41.06 7.49 31.79
CA SER A 464 -39.63 7.41 32.09
C SER A 464 -38.77 8.03 31.00
N LYS A 465 -39.11 7.80 29.73
CA LYS A 465 -38.31 8.21 28.57
C LYS A 465 -39.21 8.66 27.42
N VAL A 466 -38.80 9.74 26.74
CA VAL A 466 -39.42 10.23 25.51
C VAL A 466 -38.35 10.22 24.43
N ASN A 467 -38.55 9.44 23.37
CA ASN A 467 -37.68 9.44 22.20
C ASN A 467 -38.34 10.28 21.11
N ILE A 468 -37.75 11.43 20.79
CA ILE A 468 -38.27 12.34 19.77
C ILE A 468 -37.36 12.27 18.55
N HIS A 469 -37.91 11.81 17.42
CA HIS A 469 -37.25 11.91 16.13
C HIS A 469 -37.64 13.25 15.48
N ALA A 470 -36.71 14.20 15.45
CA ALA A 470 -36.93 15.49 14.81
C ALA A 470 -36.75 15.37 13.29
N GLU A 471 -37.78 15.73 12.53
CA GLU A 471 -37.78 15.69 11.06
C GLU A 471 -37.93 17.10 10.47
N PRO A 472 -37.23 17.42 9.38
CA PRO A 472 -37.49 18.65 8.64
C PRO A 472 -38.85 18.56 7.94
N GLY A 473 -39.66 19.60 8.04
CA GLY A 473 -40.87 19.74 7.24
C GLY A 473 -40.56 19.83 5.76
N ASP A 474 -41.41 19.22 4.92
CA ASP A 474 -41.29 19.37 3.48
C ASP A 474 -41.39 20.86 3.10
N PRO A 475 -40.49 21.38 2.24
CA PRO A 475 -40.63 22.71 1.68
C PRO A 475 -41.84 22.68 0.73
N GLY A 476 -43.01 23.07 1.26
CA GLY A 476 -44.27 23.16 0.52
C GLY A 476 -44.24 24.12 -0.66
#